data_AF-A0A1I7NES5-F1
#
_entry.id   AF-A0A1I7NES5-F1
#
_cell.length_a   1.000
_cell.length_b   1.000
_cell.length_c   1.000
_cell.angle_alpha   90.00
_cell.angle_beta   90.00
_cell.angle_gamma   90.00
#
_symmetry.space_group_name_H-M   'P 1'
#
loop_
_entity.id
_entity.type
_entity.pdbx_description
1 polymer ?
#
loop_
_entity_poly.entity_id
_entity_poly.type
_entity_poly.pdbx_seq_one_letter_code
_entity_poly.pdbx_strand_id
1 'polypeptide(L)'
;MSGTGILALVAVVLVIALPLATFYKPFAAGILGVLAMTAAAVFFTVSGKSAMTETTAAVFVVGAFLLAGLLAVARILIEVRDAIEARDES
;
A
#
# COMPACT_ATOMS: atom_id res chain seq x y z
N MET A 1 -11.82 13.26 23.39
CA MET A 1 -11.72 12.25 22.31
C MET A 1 -11.69 10.88 22.95
N SER A 2 -12.55 9.95 22.54
CA SER A 2 -12.47 8.55 23.01
C SER A 2 -11.24 7.86 22.39
N GLY A 3 -10.66 6.86 23.08
CA GLY A 3 -9.51 6.11 22.58
C GLY A 3 -9.76 5.45 21.20
N THR A 4 -11.01 5.11 20.91
CA THR A 4 -11.46 4.64 19.59
C THR A 4 -11.33 5.68 18.48
N GLY A 5 -11.56 6.97 18.77
CA GLY A 5 -11.38 8.04 17.78
C GLY A 5 -9.92 8.26 17.39
N ILE A 6 -8.99 8.08 18.33
CA ILE A 6 -7.54 8.18 18.07
C ILE A 6 -7.08 7.02 17.17
N LEU A 7 -7.52 5.79 17.46
CA LEU A 7 -7.16 4.62 16.66
C LEU A 7 -7.68 4.73 15.22
N ALA A 8 -8.90 5.22 15.02
CA ALA A 8 -9.46 5.44 13.70
C ALA A 8 -8.66 6.49 12.91
N LEU A 9 -8.26 7.58 13.57
CA LEU A 9 -7.44 8.62 12.95
C LEU A 9 -6.08 8.09 12.52
N VAL A 10 -5.41 7.32 13.39
CA VAL A 10 -4.11 6.70 13.09
C VAL A 10 -4.24 5.72 11.92
N ALA A 11 -5.30 4.90 11.88
CA ALA A 11 -5.53 3.97 10.77
C ALA A 11 -5.71 4.71 9.43
N VAL A 12 -6.49 5.79 9.40
CA VAL A 12 -6.67 6.62 8.19
C VAL A 12 -5.35 7.25 7.75
N VAL A 13 -4.59 7.81 8.70
CA VAL A 13 -3.27 8.39 8.40
C VAL A 13 -2.32 7.33 7.83
N LEU A 14 -2.30 6.12 8.38
CA LEU A 14 -1.45 5.03 7.88
C LEU A 14 -1.83 4.58 6.47
N VAL A 15 -3.13 4.47 6.17
CA VAL A 15 -3.63 4.09 4.84
C VAL A 15 -3.25 5.11 3.76
N ILE A 16 -3.05 6.38 4.12
CA ILE A 16 -2.61 7.43 3.19
C ILE A 16 -1.08 7.56 3.19
N ALA A 17 -0.46 7.59 4.35
CA ALA A 17 0.97 7.84 4.52
C ALA A 17 1.85 6.68 4.06
N LEU A 18 1.42 5.42 4.23
CA LEU A 18 2.22 4.26 3.81
C LEU A 18 2.37 4.15 2.28
N PRO A 19 1.31 4.31 1.47
CA PRO A 19 1.45 4.42 0.02
C PRO A 19 2.39 5.56 -0.39
N LEU A 20 2.28 6.73 0.25
CA LEU A 20 3.16 7.88 -0.05
C LEU A 20 4.62 7.61 0.37
N ALA A 21 4.84 6.96 1.50
CA ALA A 21 6.17 6.57 1.97
C ALA A 21 6.84 5.54 1.02
N THR A 22 6.05 4.84 0.20
CA THR A 22 6.54 3.90 -0.82
C THR A 22 7.41 4.60 -1.87
N PHE A 23 7.20 5.88 -2.14
CA PHE A 23 8.05 6.65 -3.05
C PHE A 23 9.48 6.87 -2.51
N TYR A 24 9.66 6.89 -1.19
CA TYR A 24 10.96 7.15 -0.56
C TYR A 24 11.67 5.86 -0.15
N LYS A 25 10.91 4.88 0.36
CA LYS A 25 11.42 3.57 0.79
C LYS A 25 10.50 2.47 0.29
N PRO A 26 10.59 2.11 -1.01
CA PRO A 26 9.63 1.20 -1.65
C PRO A 26 9.54 -0.14 -0.94
N PHE A 27 10.68 -0.69 -0.50
CA PHE A 27 10.72 -2.04 0.05
C PHE A 27 9.92 -2.22 1.34
N ALA A 28 10.16 -1.39 2.36
CA ALA A 28 9.53 -1.52 3.67
C ALA A 28 8.14 -0.85 3.69
N ALA A 29 8.03 0.36 3.15
CA ALA A 29 6.78 1.11 3.18
C ALA A 29 5.76 0.56 2.17
N GLY A 30 6.20 -0.01 1.05
CA GLY A 30 5.32 -0.54 0.02
C GLY A 30 4.55 -1.77 0.46
N ILE A 31 5.23 -2.75 1.07
CA ILE A 31 4.54 -3.95 1.58
C ILE A 31 3.53 -3.55 2.65
N LEU A 32 3.91 -2.67 3.58
CA LEU A 32 3.00 -2.16 4.61
C LEU A 32 1.85 -1.36 4.00
N GLY A 33 2.08 -0.59 2.95
CA GLY A 33 1.06 0.16 2.23
C GLY A 33 0.04 -0.75 1.54
N VAL A 34 0.50 -1.82 0.87
CA VAL A 34 -0.38 -2.82 0.25
C VAL A 34 -1.22 -3.51 1.32
N LEU A 35 -0.62 -3.91 2.44
CA LEU A 35 -1.34 -4.52 3.56
C LEU A 35 -2.37 -3.57 4.17
N ALA A 36 -2.01 -2.30 4.38
CA ALA A 36 -2.91 -1.29 4.92
C ALA A 36 -4.11 -1.04 4.00
N MET A 37 -3.88 -0.89 2.69
CA MET A 37 -4.95 -0.71 1.72
C MET A 37 -5.85 -1.95 1.59
N THR A 38 -5.26 -3.15 1.64
CA THR A 38 -6.01 -4.41 1.63
C THR A 38 -6.88 -4.55 2.89
N ALA A 39 -6.32 -4.22 4.07
CA ALA A 39 -7.08 -4.24 5.32
C ALA A 39 -8.23 -3.22 5.30
N ALA A 40 -8.01 -2.02 4.77
CA ALA A 40 -9.04 -1.00 4.60
C ALA A 40 -10.15 -1.49 3.66
N ALA A 41 -9.79 -2.10 2.53
CA ALA A 41 -10.75 -2.69 1.60
C ALA A 41 -11.62 -3.76 2.30
N VAL A 42 -11.01 -4.71 3.00
CA VAL A 42 -11.74 -5.75 3.76
C VAL A 42 -12.68 -5.11 4.78
N PHE A 43 -12.21 -4.11 5.53
CA PHE A 43 -13.03 -3.41 6.52
C PHE A 43 -14.28 -2.78 5.89
N PHE A 44 -14.13 -2.06 4.77
CA PHE A 44 -15.26 -1.42 4.09
C PHE A 44 -16.19 -2.43 3.41
N THR A 45 -15.67 -3.54 2.90
CA THR A 45 -16.47 -4.64 2.34
C THR A 45 -17.32 -5.30 3.43
N VAL A 46 -16.74 -5.63 4.59
CA VAL A 46 -17.45 -6.27 5.70
C VAL A 46 -18.43 -5.30 6.37
N SER A 47 -18.09 -4.01 6.41
CA SER A 47 -18.96 -2.95 6.94
C SER A 47 -20.01 -2.46 5.94
N GLY A 48 -20.07 -3.07 4.75
CA GLY A 48 -20.89 -2.65 3.61
C GLY A 48 -22.37 -2.57 3.95
N LYS A 49 -22.87 -1.35 4.18
CA LYS A 49 -24.30 -1.05 4.39
C LYS A 49 -24.84 -0.09 3.35
N SER A 50 -23.98 0.48 2.50
CA SER A 50 -24.35 1.44 1.46
C SER A 50 -23.47 1.31 0.22
N ALA A 51 -23.98 1.80 -0.92
CA ALA A 51 -23.23 1.88 -2.17
C ALA A 51 -21.93 2.71 -2.03
N MET A 52 -21.92 3.70 -1.12
CA MET A 52 -20.72 4.50 -0.83
C MET A 52 -19.62 3.66 -0.19
N THR A 53 -19.97 2.77 0.75
CA THR A 53 -19.00 1.88 1.40
C THR A 53 -18.44 0.84 0.44
N GLU A 54 -19.25 0.32 -0.49
CA GLU A 54 -18.82 -0.61 -1.53
C GLU A 54 -17.85 0.06 -2.53
N THR A 55 -18.19 1.28 -2.98
CA THR A 55 -17.32 2.04 -3.87
C THR A 55 -15.98 2.35 -3.20
N THR A 56 -16.01 2.72 -1.92
CA THR A 56 -14.80 2.99 -1.13
C THR A 56 -13.92 1.74 -1.00
N ALA A 57 -14.53 0.59 -0.74
CA ALA A 57 -13.81 -0.69 -0.70
C ALA A 57 -13.15 -0.99 -2.06
N ALA A 58 -13.86 -0.81 -3.16
CA ALA A 58 -13.34 -1.05 -4.51
C ALA A 58 -12.12 -0.15 -4.82
N VAL A 59 -12.17 1.13 -4.43
CA VAL A 59 -11.03 2.06 -4.59
C VAL A 59 -9.81 1.56 -3.83
N PHE A 60 -9.97 1.08 -2.60
CA PHE A 60 -8.85 0.53 -1.81
C PHE A 60 -8.29 -0.76 -2.41
N VAL A 61 -9.14 -1.64 -2.95
CA VAL A 61 -8.68 -2.86 -3.66
C VAL A 61 -7.83 -2.47 -4.87
N VAL A 62 -8.34 -1.60 -5.73
CA VAL A 62 -7.61 -1.16 -6.94
C VAL A 62 -6.30 -0.47 -6.55
N GLY A 63 -6.32 0.41 -5.54
CA GLY A 63 -5.12 1.06 -5.02
C GLY A 63 -4.07 0.07 -4.53
N ALA A 64 -4.48 -0.97 -3.80
CA ALA A 64 -3.58 -2.03 -3.32
C ALA A 64 -2.94 -2.79 -4.49
N PHE A 65 -3.70 -3.13 -5.53
CA PHE A 65 -3.18 -3.78 -6.73
C PHE A 65 -2.17 -2.91 -7.49
N LEU A 66 -2.48 -1.62 -7.67
CA LEU A 66 -1.57 -0.68 -8.33
C LEU A 66 -0.25 -0.52 -7.55
N LEU A 67 -0.33 -0.41 -6.23
CA LEU A 67 0.85 -0.30 -5.37
C LEU A 67 1.69 -1.59 -5.39
N ALA A 68 1.04 -2.76 -5.37
CA ALA A 68 1.71 -4.05 -5.51
C ALA A 68 2.41 -4.19 -6.87
N GLY A 69 1.76 -3.77 -7.96
CA GLY A 69 2.36 -3.74 -9.29
C GLY A 69 3.59 -2.83 -9.35
N LEU A 70 3.51 -1.62 -8.77
CA LEU A 70 4.63 -0.69 -8.68
C LEU A 70 5.82 -1.30 -7.92
N LEU A 71 5.56 -2.00 -6.82
CA LEU A 71 6.58 -2.70 -6.04
C LEU A 71 7.26 -3.81 -6.82
N ALA A 72 6.49 -4.60 -7.56
CA ALA A 72 7.03 -5.66 -8.41
C ALA A 72 7.96 -5.09 -9.49
N VAL A 73 7.56 -4.00 -10.15
CA VAL A 73 8.41 -3.32 -11.14
C VAL A 73 9.68 -2.76 -10.49
N ALA A 74 9.56 -2.09 -9.35
CA ALA A 74 10.72 -1.55 -8.64
C ALA A 74 11.73 -2.65 -8.24
N ARG A 75 11.24 -3.83 -7.83
CA ARG A 75 12.09 -5.01 -7.54
C ARG A 75 12.87 -5.47 -8.76
N ILE A 76 12.18 -5.64 -9.89
CA ILE A 76 12.80 -6.09 -11.13
C ILE A 76 13.88 -5.09 -11.57
N LEU A 77 13.62 -3.79 -11.48
CA LEU A 77 14.59 -2.76 -11.86
C LEU A 77 15.84 -2.76 -10.98
N ILE A 78 15.70 -3.02 -9.67
CA ILE A 78 16.84 -3.15 -8.76
C ILE A 78 17.66 -4.39 -9.11
N GLU A 79 17.03 -5.54 -9.31
CA GLU A 79 17.72 -6.78 -9.69
C GLU A 79 18.48 -6.64 -11.01
N VAL A 80 17.89 -5.94 -12.00
CA VAL A 80 18.55 -5.66 -13.28
C VAL A 80 19.76 -4.73 -13.09
N ARG A 81 19.64 -3.66 -12.30
CA ARG A 81 20.75 -2.75 -12.00
C ARG A 81 21.91 -3.50 -11.35
N ASP A 82 21.61 -4.28 -10.31
CA ASP A 82 22.62 -5.01 -9.54
C ASP A 82 23.33 -6.07 -10.42
N ALA A 83 22.61 -6.68 -11.37
CA ALA A 83 23.19 -7.60 -12.34
C ALA A 83 24.09 -6.93 -13.40
N ILE A 84 23.87 -5.65 -13.70
CA ILE A 84 24.74 -4.86 -14.59
C ILE A 84 26.02 -4.48 -13.83
N GLU A 85 25.90 -3.98 -12.60
CA GLU A 85 27.06 -3.62 -11.76
C GLU A 85 27.99 -4.83 -11.53
N ALA A 86 27.44 -6.01 -11.27
CA ALA A 86 28.23 -7.23 -11.10
C ALA A 86 28.99 -7.69 -12.36
N ARG A 87 28.56 -7.27 -13.56
CA ARG A 87 29.25 -7.56 -14.83
C ARG A 87 30.36 -6.57 -15.14
N ASP A 88 30.20 -5.32 -14.72
CA ASP A 88 31.23 -4.30 -14.91
C ASP A 88 32.44 -4.51 -13.96
N GLU A 89 32.24 -5.22 -12.85
CA GLU A 89 33.29 -5.58 -11.89
C GLU A 89 34.06 -6.88 -12.25
N SER A 90 33.64 -7.62 -13.28
CA SER A 90 34.24 -8.92 -13.71
C SER A 90 35.09 -8.81 -14.97
#